data_AF-A0A0F9AEB2-F1
#
_entry.id   AF-A0A0F9AEB2-F1
#
_cell.length_a   1.000
_cell.length_b   1.000
_cell.length_c   1.000
_cell.angle_alpha   90.00
_cell.angle_beta   90.00
_cell.angle_gamma   90.00
#
_symmetry.space_group_name_H-M   'P 1'
#
loop_
_entity.id
_entity.type
_entity.pdbx_description
1 polymer ?
#
loop_
_entity_poly.entity_id
_entity_poly.type
_entity_poly.pdbx_seq_one_letter_code
_entity_poly.pdbx_strand_id
1 'polypeptide(L)'
;STTAMNRNIREKKMEGYLKNPKLCLVCEEPIPFKKRRDNQYCSHSCSATASGRRRRKPKICKFCEQEFFSHHKNRKCCSRKCTNLWRWENITKPAILKGERSNRTILRKFLIERDSDECSVCDIEDWNNKPITLQVDHIDGNPANNHPTNLRLICPNCHSQTEFFGGRNKGNGRKSRGIPR
;
A
#
# COMPACT_ATOMS: atom_id res chain seq x y z
N SER A 1 19.86 35.06 -51.12
CA SER A 1 19.04 36.29 -51.21
C SER A 1 17.66 36.18 -50.55
N THR A 2 17.02 35.01 -50.51
CA THR A 2 15.67 34.81 -49.92
C THR A 2 15.64 34.84 -48.38
N THR A 3 16.69 34.33 -47.71
CA THR A 3 16.76 34.23 -46.23
C THR A 3 16.88 35.59 -45.55
N ALA A 4 17.61 36.54 -46.14
CA ALA A 4 17.78 37.89 -45.61
C ALA A 4 16.50 38.73 -45.74
N MET A 5 15.79 38.60 -46.87
CA MET A 5 14.50 39.26 -47.10
C MET A 5 13.42 38.75 -46.14
N ASN A 6 13.37 37.44 -45.89
CA ASN A 6 12.45 36.83 -44.92
C ASN A 6 12.75 37.23 -43.46
N ARG A 7 14.02 37.47 -43.12
CA ARG A 7 14.43 37.98 -41.80
C ARG A 7 13.93 39.40 -41.56
N ASN A 8 14.08 40.28 -42.55
CA ASN A 8 13.66 41.68 -42.49
C ASN A 8 12.13 41.82 -42.35
N ILE A 9 11.35 40.99 -43.07
CA ILE A 9 9.87 40.94 -42.91
C ILE A 9 9.47 40.49 -41.50
N ARG A 10 10.21 39.54 -40.92
CA ARG A 10 9.94 39.05 -39.57
C ARG A 10 10.28 40.10 -38.50
N GLU A 11 11.35 40.86 -38.68
CA GLU A 11 11.76 41.96 -37.80
C GLU A 11 10.70 43.08 -37.81
N LYS A 12 10.25 43.55 -38.98
CA LYS A 12 9.15 44.53 -39.08
C LYS A 12 7.86 44.06 -38.41
N LYS A 13 7.50 42.78 -38.57
CA LYS A 13 6.33 42.20 -37.90
C LYS A 13 6.52 42.14 -36.38
N MET A 14 7.73 41.88 -35.90
CA MET A 14 8.06 41.90 -34.48
C MET A 14 7.97 43.31 -33.89
N GLU A 15 8.55 44.31 -34.56
CA GLU A 15 8.44 45.71 -34.14
C GLU A 15 6.99 46.18 -34.06
N GLY A 16 6.17 45.87 -35.07
CA GLY A 16 4.74 46.18 -35.05
C GLY A 16 4.01 45.51 -33.88
N TYR A 17 4.40 44.29 -33.53
CA TYR A 17 3.83 43.58 -32.38
C TYR A 17 4.24 44.19 -31.04
N LEU A 18 5.50 44.63 -30.88
CA LEU A 18 5.98 45.20 -29.63
C LEU A 18 5.27 46.52 -29.27
N LYS A 19 4.73 47.25 -30.26
CA LYS A 19 3.93 48.47 -30.05
C LYS A 19 2.54 48.20 -29.47
N ASN A 20 1.95 47.04 -29.79
CA ASN A 20 0.63 46.64 -29.29
C ASN A 20 0.55 45.10 -29.18
N PRO A 21 1.14 44.52 -28.13
CA PRO A 21 1.20 43.08 -27.99
C PRO A 21 -0.15 42.49 -27.58
N LYS A 22 -0.40 41.25 -28.00
CA LYS A 22 -1.53 40.48 -27.49
C LYS A 22 -1.22 40.05 -26.06
N LEU A 23 -2.07 40.43 -25.11
CA LEU A 23 -1.87 40.14 -23.69
C LEU A 23 -2.47 38.78 -23.30
N CYS A 24 -1.88 38.17 -22.28
CA CYS A 24 -2.37 36.94 -21.66
C CYS A 24 -3.66 37.20 -20.88
N LEU A 25 -4.70 36.38 -21.07
CA LEU A 25 -5.98 36.53 -20.36
C LEU A 25 -5.92 36.20 -18.84
N VAL A 26 -4.74 35.85 -18.30
CA VAL A 26 -4.58 35.45 -16.88
C VAL A 26 -3.65 36.38 -16.11
N CYS A 27 -2.51 36.74 -16.70
CA CYS A 27 -1.49 37.54 -16.03
C CYS A 27 -1.22 38.87 -16.73
N GLU A 28 -1.96 39.18 -17.80
CA GLU A 28 -1.86 40.42 -18.57
C GLU A 28 -0.50 40.70 -19.23
N GLU A 29 0.49 39.82 -19.04
CA GLU A 29 1.78 39.90 -19.72
C GLU A 29 1.69 39.60 -21.24
N PRO A 30 2.57 40.20 -22.07
CA PRO A 30 2.65 39.93 -23.50
C PRO A 30 2.86 38.45 -23.84
N ILE A 31 2.07 37.93 -24.79
CA ILE A 31 2.26 36.58 -25.31
C ILE A 31 3.54 36.53 -26.17
N PRO A 32 4.37 35.48 -26.11
CA PRO A 32 5.55 35.39 -26.97
C PRO A 32 5.18 35.54 -28.45
N PHE A 33 5.93 36.37 -29.19
CA PHE A 33 5.61 36.71 -30.58
C PHE A 33 5.30 35.46 -31.42
N LYS A 34 6.09 34.40 -31.32
CA LYS A 34 5.88 33.16 -32.09
C LYS A 34 4.54 32.46 -31.82
N LYS A 35 3.94 32.64 -30.63
CA LYS A 35 2.71 31.98 -30.16
C LYS A 35 1.48 32.88 -30.17
N ARG A 36 1.63 34.17 -30.51
CA ARG A 36 0.59 35.20 -30.41
C ARG A 36 -0.70 34.93 -31.20
N ARG A 37 -0.62 34.14 -32.28
CA ARG A 37 -1.77 33.86 -33.15
C ARG A 37 -2.71 32.85 -32.50
N ASP A 38 -2.15 31.72 -32.10
CA ASP A 38 -2.93 30.54 -31.68
C ASP A 38 -3.22 30.54 -30.18
N ASN A 39 -2.41 31.21 -29.38
CA ASN A 39 -2.54 31.16 -27.92
C ASN A 39 -3.30 32.36 -27.34
N GLN A 40 -4.11 32.06 -26.32
CA GLN A 40 -4.75 33.06 -25.44
C GLN A 40 -3.94 33.31 -24.15
N TYR A 41 -2.91 32.51 -23.90
CA TYR A 41 -2.11 32.52 -22.68
C TYR A 41 -0.61 32.56 -22.99
N CYS A 42 0.16 33.28 -22.16
CA CYS A 42 1.62 33.41 -22.34
C CYS A 42 2.38 32.09 -22.09
N SER A 43 1.81 31.19 -21.27
CA SER A 43 2.46 29.95 -20.82
C SER A 43 1.46 28.82 -20.56
N HIS A 44 1.98 27.59 -20.46
CA HIS A 44 1.20 26.43 -20.02
C HIS A 44 0.63 26.63 -18.60
N SER A 45 1.36 27.33 -17.73
CA SER A 45 0.90 27.68 -16.37
C SER A 45 -0.35 28.57 -16.41
N CYS A 46 -0.33 29.66 -17.18
CA CYS A 46 -1.49 30.54 -17.33
C CYS A 46 -2.67 29.81 -17.98
N SER A 47 -2.43 28.98 -19.00
CA SER A 47 -3.48 28.14 -19.59
C SER A 47 -4.12 27.18 -18.58
N ALA A 48 -3.31 26.56 -17.70
CA ALA A 48 -3.80 25.68 -16.63
C ALA A 48 -4.55 26.43 -15.53
N THR A 49 -4.19 27.68 -15.25
CA THR A 49 -4.90 28.57 -14.33
C THR A 49 -6.27 28.94 -14.88
N ALA A 50 -6.34 29.38 -16.14
CA ALA A 50 -7.61 29.72 -16.80
C ALA A 50 -8.55 28.53 -16.95
N SER A 51 -8.00 27.35 -17.22
CA SER A 51 -8.77 26.11 -17.34
C SER A 51 -9.26 25.58 -15.99
N GLY A 52 -8.91 26.24 -14.88
CA GLY A 52 -9.28 25.89 -13.51
C GLY A 52 -9.07 24.41 -13.24
N ARG A 53 -7.82 23.99 -12.93
CA ARG A 53 -7.51 22.57 -12.62
C ARG A 53 -8.64 21.97 -11.78
N ARG A 54 -9.42 21.05 -12.35
CA ARG A 54 -10.51 20.37 -11.62
C ARG A 54 -9.90 19.79 -10.35
N ARG A 55 -10.23 20.39 -9.20
CA ARG A 55 -9.74 19.90 -7.91
C ARG A 55 -10.24 18.46 -7.78
N ARG A 56 -9.34 17.55 -7.46
CA ARG A 56 -9.74 16.15 -7.24
C ARG A 56 -10.67 16.12 -6.05
N LYS A 57 -11.77 15.35 -6.16
CA LYS A 57 -12.64 15.14 -5.01
C LYS A 57 -11.87 14.37 -3.93
N PRO A 58 -11.97 14.79 -2.65
CA PRO A 58 -11.41 14.01 -1.55
C PRO A 58 -12.12 12.66 -1.46
N LYS A 59 -11.43 11.69 -0.86
CA LYS A 59 -11.94 10.36 -0.53
C LYS A 59 -11.82 10.13 0.96
N ILE A 60 -12.70 9.32 1.52
CA ILE A 60 -12.62 8.88 2.93
C ILE A 60 -11.80 7.60 3.02
N CYS A 61 -10.80 7.59 3.91
CA CYS A 61 -9.99 6.41 4.17
C CYS A 61 -10.85 5.33 4.84
N LYS A 62 -10.92 4.13 4.26
CA LYS A 62 -11.66 2.99 4.85
C LYS A 62 -11.09 2.46 6.19
N PHE A 63 -10.00 3.04 6.71
CA PHE A 63 -9.38 2.60 7.95
C PHE A 63 -9.41 3.67 9.04
N CYS A 64 -8.81 4.84 8.78
CA CYS A 64 -8.72 5.92 9.77
C CYS A 64 -9.78 7.01 9.58
N GLU A 65 -10.68 6.83 8.60
CA GLU A 65 -11.82 7.74 8.31
C GLU A 65 -11.44 9.17 7.91
N GLN A 66 -10.14 9.48 7.82
CA GLN A 66 -9.65 10.77 7.36
C GLN A 66 -9.83 10.96 5.86
N GLU A 67 -10.10 12.20 5.47
CA GLU A 67 -10.09 12.63 4.08
C GLU A 67 -8.68 12.56 3.46
N PHE A 68 -8.61 12.15 2.21
CA PHE A 68 -7.37 12.14 1.44
C PHE A 68 -7.61 12.29 -0.06
N PHE A 69 -6.60 12.81 -0.76
CA PHE A 69 -6.61 12.92 -2.22
C PHE A 69 -5.81 11.77 -2.85
N SER A 70 -6.31 11.24 -3.98
CA SER A 70 -5.58 10.23 -4.74
C SER A 70 -5.85 10.33 -6.23
N HIS A 71 -4.81 10.06 -7.02
CA HIS A 71 -4.89 9.89 -8.47
C HIS A 71 -5.51 8.54 -8.87
N HIS A 72 -5.47 7.53 -7.99
CA HIS A 72 -5.96 6.19 -8.30
C HIS A 72 -7.43 6.04 -7.90
N LYS A 73 -8.30 5.72 -8.87
CA LYS A 73 -9.75 5.57 -8.68
C LYS A 73 -10.10 4.57 -7.58
N ASN A 74 -9.41 3.44 -7.52
CA ASN A 74 -9.73 2.33 -6.60
C ASN A 74 -8.97 2.35 -5.27
N ARG A 75 -8.22 3.42 -4.98
CA ARG A 75 -7.48 3.52 -3.71
C ARG A 75 -8.46 3.67 -2.54
N LYS A 76 -8.45 2.68 -1.64
CA LYS A 76 -9.35 2.59 -0.48
C LYS A 76 -8.86 3.36 0.76
N CYS A 77 -7.56 3.58 0.90
CA CYS A 77 -6.97 4.13 2.12
C CYS A 77 -5.93 5.21 1.83
N CYS A 78 -5.76 6.15 2.78
CA CYS A 78 -4.89 7.33 2.65
C CYS A 78 -3.40 6.99 2.54
N SER A 79 -2.96 5.90 3.18
CA SER A 79 -1.55 5.50 3.27
C SER A 79 -1.36 4.00 3.11
N ARG A 80 -0.11 3.55 2.90
CA ARG A 80 0.24 2.13 2.90
C ARG A 80 -0.03 1.49 4.26
N LYS A 81 0.23 2.21 5.35
CA LYS A 81 -0.07 1.81 6.73
C LYS A 81 -1.56 1.52 6.91
N CYS A 82 -2.43 2.47 6.58
CA CYS A 82 -3.89 2.28 6.65
C CYS A 82 -4.37 1.13 5.76
N THR A 83 -3.77 0.97 4.57
CA THR A 83 -4.09 -0.16 3.68
C THR A 83 -3.76 -1.51 4.33
N ASN A 84 -2.60 -1.62 5.00
CA ASN A 84 -2.20 -2.84 5.69
C ASN A 84 -3.10 -3.15 6.88
N LEU A 85 -3.43 -2.14 7.69
CA LEU A 85 -4.30 -2.31 8.85
C LEU A 85 -5.73 -2.67 8.42
N TRP A 86 -6.28 -1.99 7.41
CA TRP A 86 -7.58 -2.34 6.85
C TRP A 86 -7.62 -3.79 6.35
N ARG A 87 -6.58 -4.23 5.62
CA ARG A 87 -6.47 -5.62 5.14
C ARG A 87 -6.36 -6.60 6.32
N TRP A 88 -5.61 -6.26 7.36
CA TRP A 88 -5.48 -7.08 8.56
C TRP A 88 -6.84 -7.32 9.21
N GLU A 89 -7.58 -6.25 9.49
CA GLU A 89 -8.90 -6.31 10.14
C GLU A 89 -9.99 -6.94 9.27
N ASN A 90 -10.06 -6.57 7.99
CA ASN A 90 -11.24 -6.87 7.16
C ASN A 90 -11.06 -8.10 6.25
N ILE A 91 -9.84 -8.61 6.11
CA ILE A 91 -9.54 -9.73 5.21
C ILE A 91 -8.77 -10.81 5.93
N THR A 92 -7.64 -10.46 6.56
CA THR A 92 -6.73 -11.45 7.12
C THR A 92 -7.31 -12.08 8.38
N LYS A 93 -7.71 -11.30 9.38
CA LYS A 93 -8.33 -11.81 10.63
C LYS A 93 -9.57 -12.68 10.35
N PRO A 94 -10.55 -12.25 9.54
CA PRO A 94 -11.71 -13.10 9.22
C PRO A 94 -11.33 -14.44 8.56
N ALA A 95 -10.34 -14.44 7.65
CA ALA A 95 -9.88 -15.67 7.02
C ALA A 95 -9.16 -16.60 8.01
N ILE A 96 -8.42 -16.04 8.98
CA ILE A 96 -7.82 -16.82 10.09
C ILE A 96 -8.92 -17.44 10.95
N LEU A 97 -9.94 -16.67 11.32
CA LEU A 97 -11.09 -17.15 12.12
C LEU A 97 -11.83 -18.32 11.45
N LYS A 98 -11.81 -18.40 10.12
CA LYS A 98 -12.37 -19.52 9.35
C LYS A 98 -11.41 -20.69 9.13
N GLY A 99 -10.17 -20.62 9.62
CA GLY A 99 -9.13 -21.62 9.37
C GLY A 99 -8.58 -21.63 7.93
N GLU A 100 -8.82 -20.58 7.14
CA GLU A 100 -8.44 -20.49 5.72
C GLU A 100 -7.00 -20.01 5.50
N ARG A 101 -6.23 -19.79 6.58
CA ARG A 101 -4.85 -19.30 6.55
C ARG A 101 -3.90 -20.29 7.19
N SER A 102 -2.81 -20.58 6.51
CA SER A 102 -1.75 -21.50 6.96
C SER A 102 -0.37 -20.86 7.09
N ASN A 103 -0.23 -19.58 6.74
CA ASN A 103 1.05 -18.86 6.84
C ASN A 103 1.40 -18.63 8.33
N ARG A 104 2.46 -19.28 8.80
CA ARG A 104 2.89 -19.26 10.21
C ARG A 104 3.18 -17.87 10.77
N THR A 105 3.76 -16.96 9.98
CA THR A 105 4.04 -15.58 10.44
C THR A 105 2.75 -14.82 10.69
N ILE A 106 1.76 -14.99 9.81
CA ILE A 106 0.42 -14.40 9.96
C ILE A 106 -0.31 -15.00 11.16
N LEU A 107 -0.28 -16.32 11.32
CA LEU A 107 -0.89 -17.00 12.47
C LEU A 107 -0.25 -16.59 13.79
N ARG A 108 1.10 -16.56 13.87
CA ARG A 108 1.82 -16.07 15.06
C ARG A 108 1.40 -14.65 15.42
N LYS A 109 1.37 -13.73 14.44
CA LYS A 109 0.93 -12.35 14.68
C LYS A 109 -0.49 -12.30 15.26
N PHE A 110 -1.41 -13.11 14.74
CA PHE A 110 -2.78 -13.18 15.24
C PHE A 110 -2.85 -13.73 16.67
N LEU A 111 -2.08 -14.79 16.97
CA LEU A 111 -2.06 -15.38 18.31
C LEU A 111 -1.49 -14.43 19.36
N ILE A 112 -0.42 -13.68 19.04
CA ILE A 112 0.12 -12.63 19.92
C ILE A 112 -0.96 -11.57 20.21
N GLU A 113 -1.74 -11.19 19.20
CA GLU A 113 -2.79 -10.18 19.36
C GLU A 113 -4.01 -10.70 20.13
N ARG A 114 -4.31 -12.00 20.04
CA ARG A 114 -5.44 -12.65 20.72
C ARG A 114 -5.14 -12.98 22.18
N ASP A 115 -3.95 -13.50 22.43
CA ASP A 115 -3.54 -14.07 23.70
C ASP A 115 -2.48 -13.15 24.34
N SER A 116 -1.21 -13.52 24.21
CA SER A 116 -0.02 -12.77 24.60
C SER A 116 1.19 -13.33 23.82
N ASP A 117 2.35 -12.68 23.89
CA ASP A 117 3.61 -13.26 23.38
C ASP A 117 4.30 -14.12 24.46
N GLU A 118 3.52 -14.97 25.14
CA GLU A 118 3.95 -15.89 26.19
C GLU A 118 3.63 -17.35 25.83
N CYS A 119 4.40 -18.28 26.38
CA CYS A 119 4.12 -19.70 26.19
C CYS A 119 2.82 -20.10 26.88
N SER A 120 1.85 -20.63 26.14
CA SER A 120 0.54 -21.04 26.68
C SER A 120 0.57 -22.28 27.60
N VAL A 121 1.74 -22.75 28.02
CA VAL A 121 1.93 -23.96 28.83
C VAL A 121 2.71 -23.66 30.11
N CYS A 122 3.71 -22.78 30.03
CA CYS A 122 4.59 -22.46 31.15
C CYS A 122 4.82 -20.95 31.31
N ASP A 123 4.07 -20.12 30.58
CA ASP A 123 4.03 -18.66 30.65
C ASP A 123 5.36 -17.93 30.38
N ILE A 124 6.39 -18.63 29.91
CA ILE A 124 7.70 -18.04 29.60
C ILE A 124 7.60 -17.07 28.41
N GLU A 125 8.11 -15.86 28.59
CA GLU A 125 8.23 -14.79 27.57
C GLU A 125 9.68 -14.51 27.17
N ASP A 126 10.64 -14.80 28.05
CA ASP A 126 12.06 -14.57 27.83
C ASP A 126 12.93 -15.77 28.24
N TRP A 127 14.10 -15.87 27.61
CA TRP A 127 15.12 -16.84 27.97
C TRP A 127 16.49 -16.19 27.85
N ASN A 128 17.32 -16.30 28.90
CA ASN A 128 18.64 -15.68 28.96
C ASN A 128 18.56 -14.15 28.72
N ASN A 129 17.61 -13.47 29.37
CA ASN A 129 17.35 -12.03 29.27
C ASN A 129 17.05 -11.55 27.83
N LYS A 130 16.50 -12.43 26.99
CA LYS A 130 16.12 -12.13 25.60
C LYS A 130 14.74 -12.70 25.31
N PRO A 131 13.88 -12.03 24.52
CA PRO A 131 12.58 -12.57 24.14
C PRO A 131 12.72 -13.97 23.53
N ILE A 132 11.98 -14.94 24.06
CA ILE A 132 12.02 -16.30 23.54
C ILE A 132 11.18 -16.39 22.26
N THR A 133 11.66 -17.12 21.26
CA THR A 133 10.87 -17.35 20.05
C THR A 133 9.84 -18.44 20.30
N LEU A 134 8.57 -18.06 20.50
CA LEU A 134 7.48 -19.03 20.58
C LEU A 134 7.08 -19.55 19.20
N GLN A 135 6.66 -20.81 19.17
CA GLN A 135 6.28 -21.54 17.97
C GLN A 135 4.76 -21.69 17.92
N VAL A 136 4.20 -21.60 16.70
CA VAL A 136 2.79 -21.92 16.46
C VAL A 136 2.64 -23.43 16.49
N ASP A 137 1.88 -23.92 17.46
CA ASP A 137 1.57 -25.34 17.67
C ASP A 137 0.10 -25.63 17.38
N HIS A 138 -0.15 -26.80 16.82
CA HIS A 138 -1.48 -27.34 16.56
C HIS A 138 -1.82 -28.30 17.70
N ILE A 139 -2.86 -28.00 18.48
CA ILE A 139 -3.21 -28.76 19.70
C ILE A 139 -3.52 -30.22 19.37
N ASP A 140 -4.24 -30.46 18.27
CA ASP A 140 -4.58 -31.80 17.78
C ASP A 140 -3.49 -32.48 16.94
N GLY A 141 -2.34 -31.82 16.73
CA GLY A 141 -1.26 -32.33 15.88
C GLY A 141 -1.56 -32.35 14.37
N ASN A 142 -2.76 -31.95 13.95
CA ASN A 142 -3.18 -31.93 12.56
C ASN A 142 -2.83 -30.58 11.91
N PRO A 143 -1.80 -30.53 11.04
CA PRO A 143 -1.36 -29.28 10.45
C PRO A 143 -2.30 -28.72 9.37
N ALA A 144 -3.38 -29.42 9.01
CA ALA A 144 -4.44 -28.91 8.16
C ALA A 144 -5.53 -28.16 8.96
N ASN A 145 -5.67 -28.44 10.25
CA ASN A 145 -6.66 -27.79 11.12
C ASN A 145 -6.12 -26.44 11.62
N ASN A 146 -6.20 -25.42 10.78
CA ASN A 146 -5.73 -24.07 11.11
C ASN A 146 -6.78 -23.20 11.82
N HIS A 147 -7.86 -23.80 12.34
CA HIS A 147 -8.84 -23.03 13.09
C HIS A 147 -8.18 -22.44 14.34
N PRO A 148 -8.43 -21.17 14.72
CA PRO A 148 -7.65 -20.53 15.77
C PRO A 148 -7.79 -21.21 17.14
N THR A 149 -8.92 -21.84 17.42
CA THR A 149 -9.12 -22.61 18.66
C THR A 149 -8.22 -23.85 18.75
N ASN A 150 -7.66 -24.32 17.63
CA ASN A 150 -6.69 -25.41 17.56
C ASN A 150 -5.23 -24.92 17.56
N LEU A 151 -5.01 -23.60 17.63
CA LEU A 151 -3.68 -23.00 17.55
C LEU A 151 -3.30 -22.34 18.88
N ARG A 152 -2.04 -22.54 19.28
CA ARG A 152 -1.43 -21.89 20.45
C ARG A 152 0.02 -21.50 20.19
N LEU A 153 0.55 -20.60 21.03
CA LEU A 153 1.97 -20.26 21.07
C LEU A 153 2.64 -21.01 22.21
N ILE A 154 3.70 -21.75 21.93
CA ILE A 154 4.46 -22.47 22.95
C ILE A 154 5.96 -22.30 22.74
N CYS A 155 6.74 -22.34 23.82
CA CYS A 155 8.20 -22.26 23.75
C CYS A 155 8.80 -23.54 23.14
N PRO A 156 10.05 -23.51 22.64
CA PRO A 156 10.71 -24.70 22.08
C PRO A 156 10.79 -25.88 23.05
N ASN A 157 10.91 -25.60 24.35
CA ASN A 157 11.00 -26.64 25.39
C ASN A 157 9.65 -27.32 25.64
N CYS A 158 8.56 -26.57 25.74
CA CYS A 158 7.22 -27.15 25.84
C CYS A 158 6.83 -27.84 24.52
N HIS A 159 7.20 -27.29 23.37
CA HIS A 159 6.92 -27.92 22.09
C HIS A 159 7.64 -29.26 21.94
N SER A 160 8.87 -29.37 22.42
CA SER A 160 9.60 -30.65 22.39
C SER A 160 8.97 -31.74 23.27
N GLN A 161 8.03 -31.40 24.14
CA GLN A 161 7.31 -32.34 25.00
C GLN A 161 5.94 -32.75 24.42
N THR A 162 5.43 -32.08 23.38
CA THR A 162 4.11 -32.42 22.83
C THR A 162 4.11 -33.81 22.19
N GLU A 163 2.96 -34.48 22.25
CA GLU A 163 2.76 -35.80 21.64
C GLU A 163 3.14 -35.82 20.15
N PHE A 164 2.90 -34.71 19.45
CA PHE A 164 3.10 -34.56 18.02
C PHE A 164 4.42 -33.88 17.63
N PHE A 165 5.41 -33.83 18.51
CA PHE A 165 6.68 -33.19 18.18
C PHE A 165 7.52 -34.04 17.22
N GLY A 166 7.97 -33.42 16.13
CA GLY A 166 8.95 -33.99 15.19
C GLY A 166 8.50 -35.33 14.61
N GLY A 167 9.33 -36.37 14.80
CA GLY A 167 9.07 -37.71 14.28
C GLY A 167 7.87 -38.43 14.89
N ARG A 168 7.37 -37.95 16.05
CA ARG A 168 6.18 -38.53 16.69
C ARG A 168 4.89 -38.24 15.92
N ASN A 169 4.85 -37.18 15.12
CA ASN A 169 3.70 -36.87 14.26
C ASN A 169 3.67 -37.68 12.95
N LYS A 170 4.07 -38.96 13.04
CA LYS A 170 4.10 -39.86 11.88
C LYS A 170 2.67 -40.18 11.47
N GLY A 171 2.35 -39.96 10.20
CA GLY A 171 0.99 -40.14 9.68
C GLY A 171 0.33 -38.81 9.30
N ASN A 172 0.50 -37.75 10.10
CA ASN A 172 -0.20 -36.46 9.91
C ASN A 172 0.62 -35.42 9.10
N GLY A 173 1.75 -35.84 8.52
CA GLY A 173 2.64 -34.99 7.71
C GLY A 173 2.12 -34.74 6.28
N ARG A 174 2.99 -34.37 5.34
CA ARG A 174 2.63 -34.08 3.92
C ARG A 174 1.78 -35.18 3.26
N LYS A 175 2.05 -36.45 3.58
CA LYS A 175 1.29 -37.60 3.05
C LYS A 175 -0.19 -37.58 3.47
N SER A 176 -0.53 -37.16 4.69
CA SER A 176 -1.94 -37.02 5.12
C SER A 176 -2.72 -36.00 4.29
N ARG A 177 -2.02 -35.07 3.63
CA ARG A 177 -2.61 -34.03 2.78
C ARG A 177 -2.61 -34.42 1.30
N GLY A 178 -2.28 -35.67 0.96
CA GLY A 178 -2.18 -36.14 -0.42
C GLY A 178 -1.03 -35.53 -1.22
N ILE A 179 -0.03 -34.92 -0.56
CA ILE A 179 1.11 -34.28 -1.24
C ILE A 179 2.23 -35.34 -1.41
N PRO A 180 2.67 -35.65 -2.65
CA PRO A 180 3.80 -36.55 -2.89
C PRO A 180 5.08 -36.01 -2.24
N ARG A 181 6.01 -36.93 -1.92
CA ARG A 181 7.29 -36.56 -1.31
C ARG A 181 8.23 -35.90 -2.31
#